data_AF-A0A920BFF3-F1
#
_entry.id   AF-A0A920BFF3-F1
#
_cell.length_a   1.000
_cell.length_b   1.000
_cell.length_c   1.000
_cell.angle_alpha   90.00
_cell.angle_beta   90.00
_cell.angle_gamma   90.00
#
_symmetry.space_group_name_H-M   'P 1'
#
loop_
_entity.id
_entity.type
_entity.pdbx_description
1 polymer ?
#
loop_
_entity_poly.entity_id
_entity_poly.type
_entity_poly.pdbx_seq_one_letter_code
_entity_poly.pdbx_strand_id
1 'polypeptide(L)'
;MNLQKSENPASAPVFHLNADPEARPGGRWTDRQLSFGLQARDALHLTYVFYEWEAEAYPGFMGEPWLHIRLDHQSFCFGNWWGWKIQFDPGCNLPNRLAYAILLEKKDDQSNWVLDPFSRVCAGGEYWNRPVCFQIEPDSYKLQQINRSPGSHFQGLRRLAAIKPQEPVLRPNRPEINLSECIIYECHVRGMTRLAHEGMDRRQQRGPSRP
;
A
#
# COMPACT_ATOMS: atom_id res chain seq x y z
N MET A 1 -9.79 -24.36 12.85
CA MET A 1 -9.01 -25.61 12.92
C MET A 1 -7.62 -25.29 12.38
N ASN A 2 -6.56 -25.56 13.18
CA ASN A 2 -5.12 -25.33 12.94
C ASN A 2 -4.66 -23.98 12.34
N LEU A 3 -4.45 -23.00 13.22
CA LEU A 3 -3.51 -21.90 12.99
C LEU A 3 -2.08 -22.45 13.17
N GLN A 4 -1.37 -22.71 12.07
CA GLN A 4 0.07 -23.01 12.16
C GLN A 4 0.82 -21.73 12.54
N LYS A 5 1.36 -21.75 13.76
CA LYS A 5 2.19 -20.69 14.35
C LYS A 5 3.56 -20.74 13.66
N SER A 6 3.92 -19.67 12.96
CA SER A 6 5.28 -19.46 12.44
C SER A 6 6.25 -19.23 13.61
N GLU A 7 7.32 -20.01 13.67
CA GLU A 7 8.38 -19.91 14.67
C GLU A 7 9.34 -18.76 14.31
N ASN A 8 9.03 -17.55 14.77
CA ASN A 8 10.03 -16.48 14.91
C ASN A 8 9.72 -15.66 16.19
N PRO A 9 10.57 -15.69 17.23
CA PRO A 9 10.23 -15.19 18.58
C PRO A 9 10.34 -13.67 18.76
N ALA A 10 10.38 -12.87 17.71
CA ALA A 10 10.14 -11.42 17.79
C ALA A 10 8.62 -11.15 17.68
N SER A 11 7.90 -11.50 18.75
CA SER A 11 6.46 -11.32 19.01
C SER A 11 5.56 -11.13 17.77
N ALA A 12 5.19 -12.23 17.11
CA ALA A 12 4.03 -12.21 16.22
C ALA A 12 2.84 -11.56 16.96
N PRO A 13 2.14 -10.58 16.37
CA PRO A 13 1.04 -9.92 17.05
C PRO A 13 -0.04 -10.95 17.41
N VAL A 14 -0.57 -10.86 18.63
CA VAL A 14 -1.75 -11.65 19.00
C VAL A 14 -2.99 -10.92 18.46
N PHE A 15 -3.83 -11.65 17.74
CA PHE A 15 -5.02 -11.09 17.12
C PHE A 15 -6.16 -12.10 17.02
N HIS A 16 -7.36 -11.56 16.88
CA HIS A 16 -8.58 -12.29 16.61
C HIS A 16 -9.09 -12.00 15.19
N LEU A 17 -8.98 -12.99 14.29
CA LEU A 17 -9.50 -12.92 12.94
C LEU A 17 -10.98 -13.29 12.91
N ASN A 18 -11.79 -12.45 12.28
CA ASN A 18 -13.22 -12.65 12.11
C ASN A 18 -13.63 -12.32 10.68
N ALA A 19 -14.63 -13.04 10.17
CA ALA A 19 -15.29 -12.65 8.93
C ALA A 19 -16.12 -11.37 9.16
N ASP A 20 -16.18 -10.52 8.14
CA ASP A 20 -16.89 -9.24 8.21
C ASP A 20 -17.60 -8.95 6.88
N PRO A 21 -18.87 -9.38 6.71
CA PRO A 21 -19.61 -9.17 5.46
C PRO A 21 -19.84 -7.69 5.14
N GLU A 22 -19.79 -6.82 6.16
CA GLU A 22 -20.00 -5.37 6.05
C GLU A 22 -18.68 -4.61 5.90
N ALA A 23 -17.55 -5.32 5.76
CA ALA A 23 -16.26 -4.71 5.48
C ALA A 23 -16.38 -3.88 4.20
N ARG A 24 -15.97 -2.62 4.28
CA ARG A 24 -16.04 -1.71 3.13
C ARG A 24 -14.83 -1.91 2.20
N PRO A 25 -14.90 -1.43 0.94
CA PRO A 25 -13.81 -1.61 -0.01
C PRO A 25 -12.47 -1.07 0.48
N GLY A 26 -11.44 -1.89 0.28
CA GLY A 26 -10.05 -1.64 0.65
C GLY A 26 -9.77 -1.80 2.14
N GLY A 27 -8.53 -1.53 2.51
CA GLY A 27 -8.09 -1.57 3.90
C GLY A 27 -8.51 -0.36 4.74
N ARG A 28 -8.86 -0.61 6.01
CA ARG A 28 -8.96 0.40 7.07
C ARG A 28 -8.25 -0.04 8.33
N TRP A 29 -7.67 0.94 8.99
CA TRP A 29 -7.02 0.77 10.27
C TRP A 29 -7.56 1.81 11.24
N THR A 30 -8.34 1.34 12.21
CA THR A 30 -8.90 2.18 13.27
C THR A 30 -8.53 1.56 14.61
N ASP A 31 -7.86 2.33 15.47
CA ASP A 31 -7.34 1.87 16.75
C ASP A 31 -6.46 0.60 16.58
N ARG A 32 -6.90 -0.50 17.17
CA ARG A 32 -6.26 -1.83 17.12
C ARG A 32 -6.99 -2.79 16.16
N GLN A 33 -7.74 -2.27 15.20
CA GLN A 33 -8.50 -3.07 14.25
C GLN A 33 -8.04 -2.80 12.82
N LEU A 34 -7.76 -3.88 12.07
CA LEU A 34 -7.61 -3.85 10.63
C LEU A 34 -8.84 -4.53 10.00
N SER A 35 -9.46 -3.88 9.02
CA SER A 35 -10.60 -4.43 8.27
C SER A 35 -10.37 -4.27 6.78
N PHE A 36 -10.76 -5.27 5.99
CA PHE A 36 -10.55 -5.28 4.55
C PHE A 36 -11.77 -5.84 3.82
N GLY A 37 -12.15 -5.15 2.74
CA GLY A 37 -13.16 -5.61 1.79
C GLY A 37 -12.61 -5.64 0.37
N LEU A 38 -12.77 -6.77 -0.33
CA LEU A 38 -12.31 -6.95 -1.71
C LEU A 38 -13.34 -7.72 -2.54
N GLN A 39 -13.61 -7.25 -3.75
CA GLN A 39 -14.40 -8.01 -4.71
C GLN A 39 -13.51 -8.97 -5.51
N ALA A 40 -13.72 -10.28 -5.37
CA ALA A 40 -12.93 -11.30 -6.07
C ALA A 40 -13.78 -12.56 -6.31
N ARG A 41 -14.51 -12.59 -7.45
CA ARG A 41 -15.48 -13.64 -7.78
C ARG A 41 -14.87 -15.03 -7.94
N ASP A 42 -13.74 -15.13 -8.63
CA ASP A 42 -13.17 -16.43 -9.02
C ASP A 42 -12.04 -16.89 -8.08
N ALA A 43 -11.81 -16.16 -6.99
CA ALA A 43 -10.81 -16.53 -6.00
C ALA A 43 -11.32 -17.70 -5.14
N LEU A 44 -10.44 -18.63 -4.82
CA LEU A 44 -10.68 -19.71 -3.86
C LEU A 44 -10.03 -19.40 -2.51
N HIS A 45 -8.89 -18.72 -2.54
CA HIS A 45 -8.19 -18.23 -1.37
C HIS A 45 -7.64 -16.85 -1.64
N LEU A 46 -7.59 -16.04 -0.58
CA LEU A 46 -6.84 -14.79 -0.55
C LEU A 46 -5.83 -14.89 0.58
N THR A 47 -4.57 -14.59 0.28
CA THR A 47 -3.53 -14.43 1.31
C THR A 47 -3.06 -12.99 1.31
N TYR A 48 -3.35 -12.26 2.38
CA TYR A 48 -2.78 -10.93 2.61
C TYR A 48 -1.41 -11.10 3.26
N VAL A 49 -0.40 -10.42 2.74
CA VAL A 49 0.94 -10.36 3.36
C VAL A 49 1.28 -8.92 3.67
N PHE A 50 1.55 -8.64 4.93
CA PHE A 50 1.87 -7.33 5.48
C PHE A 50 3.35 -7.23 5.84
N TYR A 51 3.92 -6.06 5.60
CA TYR A 51 5.29 -5.69 5.91
C TYR A 51 5.27 -4.40 6.72
N GLU A 52 6.06 -4.32 7.78
CA GLU A 52 6.32 -3.05 8.46
C GLU A 52 7.01 -2.08 7.50
N TRP A 53 6.52 -0.84 7.43
CA TRP A 53 6.92 0.08 6.37
C TRP A 53 7.15 1.51 6.86
N GLU A 54 8.32 1.77 7.43
CA GLU A 54 8.67 3.06 8.04
C GLU A 54 9.40 4.02 7.07
N ALA A 55 10.04 3.52 6.00
CA ALA A 55 10.88 4.33 5.12
C ALA A 55 10.66 4.07 3.61
N GLU A 56 11.27 4.89 2.76
CA GLU A 56 11.24 4.67 1.32
C GLU A 56 12.09 3.45 0.93
N ALA A 57 11.58 2.69 -0.03
CA ALA A 57 12.21 1.48 -0.56
C ALA A 57 13.50 1.84 -1.32
N TYR A 58 14.65 1.33 -0.87
CA TYR A 58 15.94 1.54 -1.55
C TYR A 58 16.36 0.28 -2.34
N PRO A 59 17.15 0.42 -3.43
CA PRO A 59 17.61 -0.74 -4.20
C PRO A 59 18.30 -1.78 -3.32
N GLY A 60 17.88 -3.05 -3.41
CA GLY A 60 18.37 -4.12 -2.56
C GLY A 60 17.67 -4.22 -1.19
N PHE A 61 16.61 -3.45 -0.96
CA PHE A 61 15.74 -3.63 0.20
C PHE A 61 15.18 -5.06 0.25
N MET A 62 15.23 -5.64 1.45
CA MET A 62 14.68 -6.94 1.80
C MET A 62 13.73 -6.75 2.99
N GLY A 63 12.48 -7.17 2.84
CA GLY A 63 11.45 -7.09 3.87
C GLY A 63 11.02 -8.47 4.33
N GLU A 64 11.10 -8.73 5.63
CA GLU A 64 10.48 -9.90 6.24
C GLU A 64 8.98 -9.65 6.44
N PRO A 65 8.11 -10.65 6.19
CA PRO A 65 6.68 -10.50 6.42
C PRO A 65 6.42 -10.29 7.92
N TRP A 66 5.69 -9.23 8.25
CA TRP A 66 5.26 -8.95 9.62
C TRP A 66 4.07 -9.81 10.03
N LEU A 67 3.12 -9.98 9.11
CA LEU A 67 1.90 -10.76 9.30
C LEU A 67 1.42 -11.27 7.95
N HIS A 68 0.93 -12.51 7.91
CA HIS A 68 0.15 -12.98 6.76
C HIS A 68 -1.16 -13.59 7.23
N ILE A 69 -2.21 -13.40 6.44
CA ILE A 69 -3.56 -13.86 6.74
C ILE A 69 -4.08 -14.58 5.51
N ARG A 70 -4.27 -15.90 5.64
CA ARG A 70 -4.90 -16.74 4.62
C ARG A 70 -6.39 -16.86 4.92
N LEU A 71 -7.20 -16.60 3.90
CA LEU A 71 -8.65 -16.63 3.96
C LEU A 71 -9.16 -17.68 2.99
N ASP A 72 -10.06 -18.54 3.45
CA ASP A 72 -10.79 -19.47 2.60
C ASP A 72 -12.13 -18.89 2.14
N HIS A 73 -12.57 -19.33 0.96
CA HIS A 73 -13.82 -18.87 0.37
C HIS A 73 -15.05 -19.17 1.23
N GLN A 74 -15.08 -20.28 1.98
CA GLN A 74 -16.28 -20.69 2.72
C GLN A 74 -16.55 -19.79 3.92
N SER A 75 -15.49 -19.31 4.57
CA SER A 75 -15.60 -18.57 5.82
C SER A 75 -15.61 -17.05 5.62
N PHE A 76 -14.98 -16.55 4.55
CA PHE A 76 -14.72 -15.12 4.37
C PHE A 76 -15.30 -14.50 3.10
N CYS A 77 -15.88 -15.31 2.19
CA CYS A 77 -16.52 -14.81 0.98
C CYS A 77 -18.05 -14.85 1.08
N PHE A 78 -18.67 -13.69 0.86
CA PHE A 78 -20.12 -13.47 0.89
C PHE A 78 -20.59 -13.13 -0.52
N GLY A 79 -20.95 -14.16 -1.29
CA GLY A 79 -21.21 -14.02 -2.73
C GLY A 79 -19.92 -13.81 -3.52
N ASN A 80 -19.65 -12.57 -3.92
CA ASN A 80 -18.39 -12.18 -4.60
C ASN A 80 -17.51 -11.25 -3.74
N TRP A 81 -17.93 -11.03 -2.50
CA TRP A 81 -17.33 -10.06 -1.58
C TRP A 81 -16.53 -10.76 -0.49
N TRP A 82 -15.23 -10.52 -0.46
CA TRP A 82 -14.34 -11.00 0.59
C TRP A 82 -14.25 -9.95 1.68
N GLY A 83 -14.65 -10.31 2.89
CA GLY A 83 -14.76 -9.39 4.01
C GLY A 83 -14.21 -9.98 5.28
N TRP A 84 -13.24 -9.31 5.89
CA TRP A 84 -12.60 -9.77 7.12
C TRP A 84 -12.08 -8.61 7.97
N LYS A 85 -11.89 -8.91 9.24
CA LYS A 85 -11.21 -8.01 10.18
C LYS A 85 -10.36 -8.78 11.17
N ILE A 86 -9.31 -8.14 11.65
CA ILE A 86 -8.58 -8.56 12.84
C ILE A 86 -8.69 -7.51 13.92
N GLN A 87 -8.83 -7.97 15.16
CA GLN A 87 -8.68 -7.16 16.36
C GLN A 87 -7.39 -7.58 17.04
N PHE A 88 -6.43 -6.67 17.20
CA PHE A 88 -5.21 -6.91 17.95
C PHE A 88 -5.47 -6.81 19.45
N ASP A 89 -4.80 -7.66 20.22
CA ASP A 89 -4.88 -7.65 21.67
C ASP A 89 -4.31 -6.35 22.25
N PRO A 90 -4.78 -5.91 23.43
CA PRO A 90 -4.14 -4.84 24.18
C PRO A 90 -2.66 -5.16 24.46
N GLY A 91 -1.76 -4.19 24.29
CA GLY A 91 -0.34 -4.35 24.57
C GLY A 91 0.53 -4.86 23.41
N CYS A 92 -0.05 -5.32 22.30
CA CYS A 92 0.74 -5.56 21.07
C CYS A 92 1.37 -4.24 20.60
N ASN A 93 2.67 -4.27 20.29
CA ASN A 93 3.35 -3.18 19.60
C ASN A 93 2.96 -3.25 18.13
N LEU A 94 2.25 -2.23 17.64
CA LEU A 94 1.77 -2.19 16.26
C LEU A 94 2.61 -1.20 15.45
N PRO A 95 3.00 -1.54 14.22
CA PRO A 95 3.66 -0.60 13.32
C PRO A 95 2.82 0.67 13.10
N ASN A 96 3.46 1.79 12.77
CA ASN A 96 2.74 3.00 12.41
C ASN A 96 2.24 2.98 10.96
N ARG A 97 2.77 2.06 10.15
CA ARG A 97 2.43 1.90 8.75
C ARG A 97 2.76 0.48 8.29
N LEU A 98 1.88 -0.06 7.46
CA LEU A 98 2.07 -1.33 6.78
C LEU A 98 2.05 -1.13 5.28
N ALA A 99 2.94 -1.83 4.58
CA ALA A 99 2.79 -2.15 3.17
C ALA A 99 2.22 -3.56 3.04
N TYR A 100 1.47 -3.84 1.98
CA TYR A 100 0.90 -5.16 1.76
C TYR A 100 0.66 -5.48 0.29
N ALA A 101 0.58 -6.79 0.02
CA ALA A 101 0.15 -7.36 -1.24
C ALA A 101 -0.84 -8.51 -0.97
N ILE A 102 -1.61 -8.86 -1.99
CA ILE A 102 -2.62 -9.91 -1.90
C ILE A 102 -2.25 -11.00 -2.89
N LEU A 103 -2.01 -12.21 -2.40
CA LEU A 103 -1.94 -13.40 -3.24
C LEU A 103 -3.37 -13.89 -3.47
N LEU A 104 -3.78 -13.91 -4.74
CA LEU A 104 -5.06 -14.43 -5.18
C LEU A 104 -4.84 -15.80 -5.81
N GLU A 105 -5.45 -16.82 -5.23
CA GLU A 105 -5.42 -18.20 -5.74
C GLU A 105 -6.78 -18.57 -6.33
N LYS A 106 -6.78 -19.12 -7.55
CA LYS A 106 -7.96 -19.58 -8.28
C LYS A 106 -7.92 -21.09 -8.46
N LYS A 107 -8.89 -21.63 -9.21
CA LYS A 107 -8.84 -23.01 -9.73
C LYS A 107 -7.61 -23.22 -10.63
N ASP A 108 -7.27 -24.48 -10.86
CA ASP A 108 -6.21 -24.92 -11.77
C ASP A 108 -4.82 -24.36 -11.39
N ASP A 109 -4.54 -24.26 -10.09
CA ASP A 109 -3.28 -23.79 -9.50
C ASP A 109 -2.82 -22.40 -10.00
N GLN A 110 -3.76 -21.58 -10.48
CA GLN A 110 -3.46 -20.21 -10.88
C GLN A 110 -3.35 -19.30 -9.66
N SER A 111 -2.16 -18.74 -9.43
CA SER A 111 -1.90 -17.79 -8.36
C SER A 111 -1.27 -16.50 -8.89
N ASN A 112 -1.71 -15.35 -8.37
CA ASN A 112 -1.19 -14.05 -8.78
C ASN A 112 -1.10 -13.11 -7.59
N TRP A 113 0.04 -12.41 -7.48
CA TRP A 113 0.16 -11.26 -6.59
C TRP A 113 -0.55 -10.06 -7.20
N VAL A 114 -1.44 -9.44 -6.44
CA VAL A 114 -2.21 -8.27 -6.86
C VAL A 114 -2.11 -7.14 -5.85
N LEU A 115 -2.25 -5.92 -6.36
CA LEU A 115 -2.43 -4.71 -5.57
C LEU A 115 -3.91 -4.60 -5.17
N ASP A 116 -4.19 -4.13 -3.96
CA ASP A 116 -5.56 -3.76 -3.58
C ASP A 116 -6.06 -2.61 -4.49
N PRO A 117 -7.10 -2.84 -5.32
CA PRO A 117 -7.63 -1.82 -6.22
C PRO A 117 -8.25 -0.63 -5.47
N PHE A 118 -8.57 -0.78 -4.19
CA PHE A 118 -9.13 0.26 -3.33
C PHE A 118 -8.07 0.91 -2.42
N SER A 119 -6.79 0.59 -2.61
CA SER A 119 -5.73 1.17 -1.80
C SER A 119 -5.68 2.70 -1.95
N ARG A 120 -5.73 3.42 -0.83
CA ARG A 120 -5.69 4.90 -0.80
C ARG A 120 -4.30 5.47 -1.04
N VAL A 121 -3.28 4.70 -0.67
CA VAL A 121 -1.87 5.07 -0.76
C VAL A 121 -1.11 3.84 -1.22
N CYS A 122 -0.04 4.03 -1.97
CA CYS A 122 0.87 2.94 -2.32
C CYS A 122 2.26 3.24 -1.74
N ALA A 123 2.97 2.18 -1.38
CA ALA A 123 4.37 2.24 -0.97
C ALA A 123 5.28 1.81 -2.13
N GLY A 124 6.45 2.43 -2.19
CA GLY A 124 7.45 2.19 -3.22
C GLY A 124 7.01 2.59 -4.62
N GLY A 125 7.81 2.16 -5.61
CA GLY A 125 7.57 2.42 -7.01
C GLY A 125 8.20 3.73 -7.50
N GLU A 126 9.25 3.54 -8.30
CA GLU A 126 9.88 4.50 -9.23
C GLU A 126 10.15 5.91 -8.67
N TYR A 127 11.36 6.11 -8.15
CA TYR A 127 11.98 7.42 -8.29
C TYR A 127 12.18 7.71 -9.77
N TRP A 128 12.14 8.99 -10.13
CA TRP A 128 12.43 9.40 -11.49
C TRP A 128 13.78 8.83 -11.95
N ASN A 129 13.81 8.20 -13.13
CA ASN A 129 14.95 7.50 -13.72
C ASN A 129 15.47 6.26 -12.97
N ARG A 130 14.76 5.74 -11.97
CA ARG A 130 15.12 4.49 -11.27
C ARG A 130 13.89 3.58 -11.15
N PRO A 131 13.53 2.86 -12.23
CA PRO A 131 12.38 1.97 -12.19
C PRO A 131 12.72 0.75 -11.33
N VAL A 132 12.02 0.61 -10.22
CA VAL A 132 12.16 -0.53 -9.30
C VAL A 132 10.82 -1.25 -9.19
N CYS A 133 10.87 -2.55 -8.92
CA CYS A 133 9.70 -3.36 -8.63
C CYS A 133 9.97 -4.28 -7.44
N PHE A 134 8.91 -4.93 -6.97
CA PHE A 134 8.92 -5.81 -5.83
C PHE A 134 8.64 -7.24 -6.27
N GLN A 135 9.42 -8.17 -5.76
CA GLN A 135 9.19 -9.60 -5.89
C GLN A 135 8.93 -10.18 -4.51
N ILE A 136 7.98 -11.10 -4.43
CA ILE A 136 7.66 -11.81 -3.18
C ILE A 136 8.03 -13.27 -3.39
N GLU A 137 8.86 -13.80 -2.50
CA GLU A 137 9.24 -15.21 -2.49
C GLU A 137 8.01 -16.07 -2.17
N PRO A 138 7.69 -17.11 -2.98
CA PRO A 138 6.46 -17.90 -2.81
C PRO A 138 6.33 -18.58 -1.45
N ASP A 139 7.41 -19.14 -0.91
CA ASP A 139 7.35 -20.00 0.29
C ASP A 139 7.53 -19.21 1.60
N SER A 140 8.38 -18.18 1.56
CA SER A 140 8.77 -17.41 2.75
C SER A 140 8.00 -16.08 2.87
N TYR A 141 7.33 -15.65 1.80
CA TYR A 141 6.76 -14.32 1.62
C TYR A 141 7.74 -13.17 1.82
N LYS A 142 9.06 -13.43 1.76
CA LYS A 142 10.07 -12.37 1.81
C LYS A 142 9.93 -11.47 0.60
N LEU A 143 9.97 -10.17 0.88
CA LEU A 143 9.86 -9.12 -0.12
C LEU A 143 11.25 -8.69 -0.55
N GLN A 144 11.51 -8.69 -1.85
CA GLN A 144 12.73 -8.18 -2.43
C GLN A 144 12.42 -7.00 -3.34
N GLN A 145 13.17 -5.90 -3.19
CA GLN A 145 13.18 -4.83 -4.18
C GLN A 145 14.23 -5.12 -5.25
N ILE A 146 13.76 -5.22 -6.50
CA ILE A 146 14.60 -5.49 -7.66
C ILE A 146 14.56 -4.32 -8.64
N ASN A 147 15.59 -4.22 -9.48
CA ASN A 147 15.57 -3.31 -10.63
C ASN A 147 14.54 -3.83 -11.64
N ARG A 148 13.68 -2.93 -12.12
CA ARG A 148 12.72 -3.32 -13.14
C ARG A 148 13.44 -3.58 -14.46
N SER A 149 13.20 -4.74 -15.06
CA SER A 149 13.66 -5.01 -16.42
C SER A 149 13.08 -3.97 -17.40
N PRO A 150 13.85 -3.55 -18.42
CA PRO A 150 13.30 -2.74 -19.51
C PRO A 150 12.18 -3.51 -20.23
N GLY A 151 11.11 -2.82 -20.63
CA GLY A 151 10.01 -3.40 -21.40
C GLY A 151 8.61 -3.10 -20.85
N SER A 152 7.59 -3.52 -21.59
CA SER A 152 6.18 -3.41 -21.20
C SER A 152 5.77 -4.45 -20.16
N HIS A 153 6.47 -5.58 -20.11
CA HIS A 153 6.26 -6.66 -19.17
C HIS A 153 7.48 -6.81 -18.26
N PHE A 154 7.24 -6.97 -16.97
CA PHE A 154 8.24 -7.25 -15.96
C PHE A 154 7.61 -8.18 -14.93
N GLN A 155 8.43 -8.97 -14.25
CA GLN A 155 7.98 -9.84 -13.17
C GLN A 155 7.91 -9.04 -11.86
N GLY A 156 6.85 -9.26 -11.08
CA GLY A 156 6.64 -8.62 -9.79
C GLY A 156 5.65 -7.45 -9.79
N LEU A 157 5.58 -6.75 -8.67
CA LEU A 157 4.67 -5.64 -8.39
C LEU A 157 5.40 -4.30 -8.54
N ARG A 158 4.82 -3.31 -9.22
CA ARG A 158 5.42 -1.95 -9.28
C ARG A 158 5.40 -1.24 -7.93
N ARG A 159 4.39 -1.56 -7.13
CA ARG A 159 4.05 -0.90 -5.87
C ARG A 159 3.42 -1.91 -4.94
N LEU A 160 3.47 -1.61 -3.65
CA LEU A 160 2.69 -2.28 -2.63
C LEU A 160 1.55 -1.37 -2.20
N ALA A 161 0.44 -1.95 -1.79
CA ALA A 161 -0.62 -1.17 -1.15
C ALA A 161 -0.11 -0.72 0.22
N ALA A 162 -0.54 0.43 0.72
CA ALA A 162 -0.10 0.95 2.00
C ALA A 162 -1.29 1.35 2.87
N ILE A 163 -1.18 1.08 4.16
CA ILE A 163 -2.18 1.42 5.15
C ILE A 163 -1.50 1.95 6.42
N LYS A 164 -2.13 2.94 7.03
CA LYS A 164 -1.71 3.52 8.31
C LYS A 164 -2.95 3.74 9.19
N PRO A 165 -2.80 3.84 10.52
CA PRO A 165 -3.89 4.23 11.41
C PRO A 165 -4.61 5.48 10.89
N GLN A 166 -5.94 5.44 10.91
CA GLN A 166 -6.75 6.49 10.31
C GLN A 166 -6.68 7.76 11.17
N GLU A 167 -6.04 8.79 10.64
CA GLU A 167 -6.04 10.14 11.22
C GLU A 167 -7.32 10.91 10.81
N PRO A 168 -7.75 11.91 11.60
CA PRO A 168 -8.78 12.85 11.18
C PRO A 168 -8.37 13.54 9.88
N VAL A 169 -9.16 13.37 8.82
CA VAL A 169 -8.89 14.06 7.56
C VAL A 169 -9.37 15.50 7.68
N LEU A 170 -8.43 16.43 7.87
CA LEU A 170 -8.69 17.86 7.74
C LEU A 170 -8.83 18.18 6.25
N ARG A 171 -10.07 18.18 5.73
CA ARG A 171 -10.33 18.70 4.38
C ARG A 171 -10.66 20.18 4.48
N PRO A 172 -9.98 21.07 3.73
CA PRO A 172 -10.45 22.43 3.60
C PRO A 172 -11.86 22.41 3.00
N ASN A 173 -12.69 23.37 3.41
CA ASN A 173 -14.01 23.54 2.81
C ASN A 173 -13.87 23.75 1.31
N ARG A 174 -14.75 23.12 0.54
CA ARG A 174 -14.82 23.36 -0.90
C ARG A 174 -15.13 24.84 -1.12
N PRO A 175 -14.36 25.57 -1.94
CA PRO A 175 -14.69 26.95 -2.25
C PRO A 175 -16.03 26.99 -3.00
N GLU A 176 -16.92 27.88 -2.56
CA GLU A 176 -18.20 28.16 -3.21
C GLU A 176 -17.97 29.24 -4.28
N ILE A 177 -17.57 28.81 -5.48
CA ILE A 177 -17.37 29.70 -6.64
C ILE A 177 -18.43 29.33 -7.68
N ASN A 178 -19.15 30.33 -8.20
CA ASN A 178 -20.11 30.10 -9.28
C ASN A 178 -19.37 29.70 -10.55
N LEU A 179 -19.91 28.73 -11.30
CA LEU A 179 -19.29 28.27 -12.54
C LEU A 179 -19.10 29.41 -13.56
N SER A 180 -19.97 30.43 -13.55
CA SER A 180 -19.84 31.62 -14.40
C SER A 180 -18.66 32.53 -14.05
N GLU A 181 -18.14 32.40 -12.83
CA GLU A 181 -17.00 33.17 -12.31
C GLU A 181 -15.69 32.35 -12.36
N CYS A 182 -15.77 31.07 -12.75
CA CYS A 182 -14.62 30.19 -12.82
C CYS A 182 -13.73 30.49 -14.02
N ILE A 183 -12.45 30.76 -13.75
CA ILE A 183 -11.38 30.70 -14.75
C ILE A 183 -10.58 29.42 -14.48
N ILE A 184 -10.59 28.49 -15.43
CA ILE A 184 -9.89 27.21 -15.31
C ILE A 184 -8.50 27.34 -15.92
N TYR A 185 -7.48 27.00 -15.14
CA TYR A 185 -6.11 26.86 -15.63
C TYR A 185 -5.70 25.39 -15.58
N GLU A 186 -5.58 24.77 -16.75
CA GLU A 186 -5.15 23.38 -16.87
C GLU A 186 -3.63 23.29 -16.65
N CYS A 187 -3.23 22.53 -15.64
CA CYS A 187 -1.84 22.39 -15.24
C CYS A 187 -1.37 20.93 -15.26
N HIS A 188 -0.15 20.71 -15.72
CA HIS A 188 0.59 19.49 -15.48
C HIS A 188 1.51 19.68 -14.26
N VAL A 189 1.27 18.95 -13.16
CA VAL A 189 1.99 19.11 -11.87
C VAL A 189 3.50 19.22 -12.05
N ARG A 190 4.10 18.30 -12.82
CA ARG A 190 5.54 18.35 -13.11
C ARG A 190 5.91 19.48 -14.07
N GLY A 191 5.06 19.74 -15.06
CA GLY A 191 5.32 20.75 -16.10
C GLY A 191 5.45 22.14 -15.51
N MET A 192 4.69 22.41 -14.44
CA MET A 192 4.70 23.69 -13.73
C MET A 192 6.07 24.05 -13.14
N THR A 193 6.84 23.07 -12.64
CA THR A 193 8.07 23.33 -11.87
C THR A 193 9.34 22.76 -12.49
N ARG A 194 9.25 21.94 -13.55
CA ARG A 194 10.41 21.29 -14.19
C ARG A 194 11.52 22.26 -14.64
N LEU A 195 11.15 23.48 -15.05
CA LEU A 195 12.07 24.49 -15.57
C LEU A 195 12.35 25.63 -14.56
N ALA A 196 11.87 25.51 -13.32
CA ALA A 196 11.97 26.58 -12.33
C ALA A 196 13.41 26.90 -11.87
N HIS A 197 14.40 26.11 -12.30
CA HIS A 197 15.83 26.39 -12.10
C HIS A 197 16.32 27.66 -12.83
N GLU A 198 15.55 28.27 -13.73
CA GLU A 198 15.96 29.53 -14.39
C GLU A 198 15.61 30.80 -13.58
N GLY A 199 14.80 30.70 -12.52
CA GLY A 199 14.24 31.87 -11.83
C GLY A 199 14.63 32.06 -10.36
N MET A 200 15.06 31.02 -9.64
CA MET A 200 15.23 31.09 -8.17
C MET A 200 16.63 31.46 -7.68
N ASP A 201 17.69 31.34 -8.50
CA ASP A 201 19.07 31.64 -8.05
C ASP A 201 19.58 33.05 -8.37
N ARG A 202 18.92 33.83 -9.24
CA ARG A 202 19.46 35.13 -9.69
C ARG A 202 19.29 36.30 -8.71
N ARG A 203 18.59 36.13 -7.59
CA ARG A 203 18.41 37.22 -6.60
C ARG A 203 19.38 37.21 -5.42
N GLN A 204 20.17 36.16 -5.19
CA GLN A 204 21.12 36.11 -4.07
C GLN A 204 22.58 36.46 -4.43
N GLN A 205 22.92 36.68 -5.70
CA GLN A 205 24.28 37.05 -6.12
C GLN A 205 24.47 38.52 -6.53
N ARG A 206 23.66 39.45 -6.01
CA ARG A 206 24.06 40.88 -5.99
C ARG A 206 24.60 41.20 -4.61
N GLY A 207 25.86 40.81 -4.39
CA GLY A 207 26.65 41.37 -3.30
C GLY A 207 26.74 42.89 -3.45
N PRO A 208 26.84 43.64 -2.34
CA PRO A 208 27.02 45.08 -2.42
C PRO A 208 28.35 45.37 -3.11
N SER A 209 28.27 46.01 -4.27
CA SER A 209 29.43 46.64 -4.88
C SER A 209 29.71 47.96 -4.16
N ARG A 210 31.02 48.20 -3.95
CA ARG A 210 31.72 49.47 -3.68
C ARG A 210 32.11 49.77 -2.23
N PRO A 211 33.17 50.57 -2.01
CA PRO A 211 33.92 51.44 -2.96
C PRO A 211 35.28 50.91 -3.42
#